data_AF-A0AAV5AHT2-F1
#
_entry.id   AF-A0AAV5AHT2-F1
#
_cell.length_a   1.000
_cell.length_b   1.000
_cell.length_c   1.000
_cell.angle_alpha   90.00
_cell.angle_beta   90.00
_cell.angle_gamma   90.00
#
_symmetry.space_group_name_H-M   'P 1'
#
loop_
_entity.id
_entity.type
_entity.pdbx_description
1 polymer ?
#
loop_
_entity_poly.entity_id
_entity_poly.type
_entity_poly.pdbx_seq_one_letter_code
_entity_poly.pdbx_strand_id
1 'polypeptide(L)'
;MSMEKGRVKYSSDILGSATHGVRLWDSLRTWCKIIDEQEIKRAFNLFEKEEADRFEEGVIEGGVVALPGVHNLLDALRAGSTPDKPGWTIVTSATNFYAPRALAQAGIEVSQYNPIITANDVSKGKPHADPYLAGAKSLNIDPKNCLVVEDAINGILSGKAAGAKTLGVTTSSSKEVVAVAKPDWIVQDLSCVSVCWIDGKLEVTILEDE
;
A
#
# COMPACT_ATOMS: atom_id res chain seq x y z
N MET A 1 -17.86 -9.61 43.66
CA MET A 1 -16.68 -9.12 42.94
C MET A 1 -16.52 -9.97 41.69
N SER A 2 -17.06 -9.53 40.56
CA SER A 2 -17.01 -10.25 39.28
C SER A 2 -15.99 -9.52 38.40
N MET A 3 -14.90 -10.21 38.04
CA MET A 3 -13.90 -9.69 37.11
C MET A 3 -14.37 -9.99 35.68
N GLU A 4 -15.00 -9.01 35.03
CA GLU A 4 -15.14 -9.01 33.58
C GLU A 4 -13.76 -8.68 32.97
N LYS A 5 -13.18 -9.64 32.24
CA LYS A 5 -11.91 -9.44 31.52
C LYS A 5 -12.10 -8.34 30.46
N GLY A 6 -11.26 -7.30 30.59
CA GLY A 6 -11.37 -6.02 29.89
C GLY A 6 -11.48 -6.12 28.36
N ARG A 7 -12.59 -5.59 27.84
CA ARG A 7 -12.65 -5.01 26.49
C ARG A 7 -12.12 -3.58 26.59
N VAL A 8 -10.92 -3.35 26.07
CA VAL A 8 -10.41 -1.99 25.88
C VAL A 8 -11.21 -1.36 24.74
N LYS A 9 -11.93 -0.28 25.03
CA LYS A 9 -12.60 0.52 24.00
C LYS A 9 -11.57 1.47 23.38
N TYR A 10 -11.24 1.26 22.11
CA TYR A 10 -10.51 2.24 21.31
C TYR A 10 -11.51 3.15 20.59
N SER A 11 -11.18 4.42 20.39
CA SER A 11 -11.97 5.26 19.49
C SER A 11 -11.80 4.77 18.05
N SER A 12 -12.83 4.94 17.22
CA SER A 12 -12.82 4.59 15.80
C SER A 12 -11.61 5.19 15.07
N ASP A 13 -11.28 6.44 15.40
CA ASP A 13 -10.29 7.23 14.67
C ASP A 13 -8.86 6.76 14.98
N ILE A 14 -8.61 6.39 16.23
CA ILE A 14 -7.33 5.80 16.66
C ILE A 14 -7.17 4.41 16.04
N LEU A 15 -8.23 3.59 16.04
CA LEU A 15 -8.17 2.27 15.46
C LEU A 15 -7.99 2.33 13.93
N GLY A 16 -8.70 3.23 13.25
CA GLY A 16 -8.57 3.45 11.81
C GLY A 16 -7.16 3.88 11.42
N SER A 17 -6.59 4.87 12.10
CA SER A 17 -5.22 5.32 11.84
C SER A 17 -4.17 4.23 12.12
N ALA A 18 -4.39 3.41 13.15
CA ALA A 18 -3.44 2.37 13.55
C ALA A 18 -3.48 1.12 12.66
N THR A 19 -4.62 0.82 12.03
CA THR A 19 -4.78 -0.32 11.11
C THR A 19 -4.64 0.06 9.64
N HIS A 20 -4.62 1.36 9.31
CA HIS A 20 -4.46 1.81 7.93
C HIS A 20 -3.11 1.35 7.36
N GLY A 21 -3.17 0.78 6.15
CA GLY A 21 -2.02 0.16 5.49
C GLY A 21 -1.56 -1.16 6.10
N VAL A 22 -2.22 -1.70 7.13
CA VAL A 22 -1.87 -2.98 7.77
C VAL A 22 -2.67 -4.13 7.17
N ARG A 23 -2.03 -5.29 7.04
CA ARG A 23 -2.64 -6.54 6.59
C ARG A 23 -3.74 -6.96 7.56
N LEU A 24 -4.90 -7.37 7.03
CA LEU A 24 -6.10 -7.64 7.83
C LEU A 24 -5.84 -8.53 9.06
N TRP A 25 -5.19 -9.68 8.89
CA TRP A 25 -5.02 -10.61 9.99
C TRP A 25 -4.00 -10.15 11.03
N ASP A 26 -3.06 -9.30 10.65
CA ASP A 26 -2.16 -8.66 11.62
C ASP A 26 -2.99 -7.71 12.51
N SER A 27 -3.99 -7.04 11.93
CA SER A 27 -4.99 -6.26 12.68
C SER A 27 -5.87 -7.16 13.56
N LEU A 28 -6.39 -8.28 13.06
CA LEU A 28 -7.21 -9.21 13.84
C LEU A 28 -6.43 -9.82 15.03
N ARG A 29 -5.17 -10.22 14.81
CA ARG A 29 -4.31 -10.74 15.89
C ARG A 29 -4.03 -9.68 16.94
N THR A 30 -3.70 -8.46 16.52
CA THR A 30 -3.26 -7.39 17.42
C THR A 30 -4.43 -6.78 18.20
N TRP A 31 -5.51 -6.43 17.50
CA TRP A 31 -6.59 -5.62 18.06
C TRP A 31 -7.77 -6.46 18.53
N CYS A 32 -8.09 -7.54 17.81
CA CYS A 32 -9.18 -8.45 18.19
C CYS A 32 -8.70 -9.63 19.06
N LYS A 33 -7.38 -9.80 19.22
CA LYS A 33 -6.75 -10.92 19.96
C LYS A 33 -7.15 -12.30 19.44
N ILE A 34 -7.51 -12.39 18.16
CA ILE A 34 -7.81 -13.66 17.50
C ILE A 34 -6.47 -14.33 17.19
N ILE A 35 -6.17 -15.42 17.89
CA ILE A 35 -4.92 -16.20 17.72
C ILE A 35 -5.18 -17.59 17.13
N ASP A 36 -6.43 -18.03 17.06
CA ASP A 36 -6.80 -19.29 16.45
C ASP A 36 -6.78 -19.17 14.92
N GLU A 37 -5.97 -20.02 14.27
CA GLU A 37 -5.78 -19.97 12.82
C GLU A 37 -7.06 -20.29 12.04
N GLN A 38 -7.97 -21.11 12.57
CA GLN A 38 -9.25 -21.37 11.90
C GLN A 38 -10.17 -20.16 11.98
N GLU A 39 -10.17 -19.46 13.11
CA GLU A 39 -10.93 -18.23 13.31
C GLU A 39 -10.39 -17.09 12.43
N ILE A 40 -9.07 -16.94 12.31
CA ILE A 40 -8.44 -16.00 11.36
C ILE A 40 -8.87 -16.33 9.94
N LYS A 41 -8.83 -17.62 9.55
CA LYS A 41 -9.24 -18.05 8.21
C LYS A 41 -10.72 -17.77 7.94
N ARG A 42 -11.59 -17.95 8.94
CA ARG A 42 -13.02 -17.59 8.82
C ARG A 42 -13.21 -16.09 8.66
N ALA A 43 -12.58 -15.28 9.52
CA ALA A 43 -12.64 -13.83 9.45
C ALA A 43 -12.08 -13.29 8.12
N PHE A 44 -11.02 -13.92 7.61
CA PHE A 44 -10.47 -13.65 6.30
C PHE A 44 -11.47 -13.92 5.17
N ASN A 45 -12.09 -15.10 5.15
CA ASN A 45 -13.08 -15.43 4.12
C ASN A 45 -14.29 -14.49 4.18
N LEU A 46 -14.71 -14.09 5.39
CA LEU A 46 -15.76 -13.10 5.59
C LEU A 46 -15.33 -11.74 5.06
N PHE A 47 -14.11 -11.29 5.34
CA PHE A 47 -13.58 -10.03 4.82
C PHE A 47 -13.41 -10.03 3.31
N GLU A 48 -12.88 -11.10 2.70
CA GLU A 48 -12.79 -11.20 1.25
C GLU A 48 -14.18 -11.14 0.60
N LYS A 49 -15.17 -11.77 1.24
CA LYS A 49 -16.56 -11.67 0.82
C LYS A 49 -17.08 -10.24 0.99
N GLU A 50 -16.90 -9.59 2.13
CA GLU A 50 -17.34 -8.21 2.37
C GLU A 50 -16.64 -7.20 1.45
N GLU A 51 -15.34 -7.36 1.17
CA GLU A 51 -14.61 -6.56 0.19
C GLU A 51 -15.14 -6.81 -1.22
N ALA A 52 -15.47 -8.05 -1.57
CA ALA A 52 -16.09 -8.38 -2.86
C ALA A 52 -17.50 -7.76 -2.96
N ASP A 53 -18.32 -7.88 -1.92
CA ASP A 53 -19.66 -7.31 -1.84
C ASP A 53 -19.59 -5.77 -1.92
N ARG A 54 -18.67 -5.13 -1.18
CA ARG A 54 -18.39 -3.69 -1.29
C ARG A 54 -17.84 -3.30 -2.65
N PHE A 55 -17.04 -4.15 -3.30
CA PHE A 55 -16.54 -3.91 -4.64
C PHE A 55 -17.69 -3.93 -5.65
N GLU A 56 -18.61 -4.88 -5.53
CA GLU A 56 -19.83 -4.98 -6.34
C GLU A 56 -20.80 -3.80 -6.09
N GLU A 57 -21.01 -3.41 -4.84
CA GLU A 57 -21.81 -2.24 -4.46
C GLU A 57 -21.14 -0.93 -4.91
N GLY A 58 -19.81 -0.83 -4.75
CA GLY A 58 -19.02 0.33 -5.14
C GLY A 58 -19.06 0.56 -6.65
N VAL A 59 -19.09 -0.48 -7.49
CA VAL A 59 -19.32 -0.35 -8.94
C VAL A 59 -20.62 0.41 -9.26
N ILE A 60 -21.64 0.32 -8.40
CA ILE A 60 -22.94 0.99 -8.57
C ILE A 60 -22.86 2.48 -8.14
N GLU A 61 -22.00 2.84 -7.18
CA GLU A 61 -21.88 4.20 -6.63
C GLU A 61 -20.69 5.04 -7.16
N GLY A 62 -19.77 4.46 -7.94
CA GLY A 62 -18.65 5.21 -8.54
C GLY A 62 -17.30 4.48 -8.58
N GLY A 63 -17.18 3.35 -7.89
CA GLY A 63 -16.10 2.39 -8.02
C GLY A 63 -14.74 2.82 -7.45
N VAL A 64 -13.77 1.90 -7.51
CA VAL A 64 -12.36 2.25 -7.30
C VAL A 64 -11.87 3.08 -8.49
N VAL A 65 -11.45 4.32 -8.24
CA VAL A 65 -10.92 5.24 -9.25
C VAL A 65 -9.45 5.53 -9.00
N ALA A 66 -8.70 5.78 -10.07
CA ALA A 66 -7.33 6.26 -9.96
C ALA A 66 -7.31 7.71 -9.44
N LEU A 67 -6.41 7.98 -8.49
CA LEU A 67 -6.21 9.31 -7.93
C LEU A 67 -5.46 10.24 -8.90
N PRO A 68 -5.51 11.57 -8.69
CA PRO A 68 -4.82 12.53 -9.55
C PRO A 68 -3.33 12.18 -9.75
N GLY A 69 -2.87 12.30 -11.00
CA GLY A 69 -1.47 12.02 -11.39
C GLY A 69 -1.11 10.55 -11.60
N VAL A 70 -1.92 9.59 -11.13
CA VAL A 70 -1.61 8.14 -11.24
C VAL A 70 -1.37 7.70 -12.69
N HIS A 71 -2.31 7.98 -13.61
CA HIS A 71 -2.17 7.55 -14.99
C HIS A 71 -0.95 8.17 -15.68
N ASN A 72 -0.74 9.48 -15.51
CA ASN A 72 0.42 10.17 -16.09
C ASN A 72 1.74 9.59 -15.58
N LEU A 73 1.84 9.31 -14.27
CA LEU A 73 3.03 8.70 -13.69
C LEU A 73 3.25 7.29 -14.21
N LEU A 74 2.21 6.46 -14.24
CA LEU A 74 2.29 5.09 -14.75
C LEU A 74 2.67 5.04 -16.23
N ASP A 75 2.15 5.94 -17.05
CA ASP A 75 2.48 6.02 -18.47
C ASP A 75 3.94 6.42 -18.68
N ALA A 76 4.45 7.39 -17.90
CA ALA A 76 5.86 7.77 -17.91
C ALA A 76 6.78 6.63 -17.44
N LEU A 77 6.38 5.89 -16.41
CA LEU A 77 7.10 4.71 -15.94
C LEU A 77 7.13 3.62 -17.03
N ARG A 78 5.99 3.31 -17.64
CA ARG A 78 5.85 2.30 -18.70
C ARG A 78 6.65 2.64 -19.94
N ALA A 79 6.75 3.92 -20.32
CA ALA A 79 7.44 4.36 -21.54
C ALA A 79 8.92 3.92 -21.60
N GLY A 80 9.60 3.75 -20.46
CA GLY A 80 10.97 3.23 -20.39
C GLY A 80 11.11 1.85 -19.76
N SER A 81 9.99 1.20 -19.41
CA SER A 81 10.00 -0.16 -18.86
C SER A 81 10.26 -1.20 -19.94
N THR A 82 11.01 -2.24 -19.60
CA THR A 82 11.17 -3.44 -20.45
C THR A 82 10.85 -4.69 -19.63
N PRO A 83 10.54 -5.84 -20.26
CA PRO A 83 10.32 -7.10 -19.54
C PRO A 83 11.41 -7.45 -18.51
N ASP A 84 12.68 -7.18 -18.83
CA ASP A 84 13.82 -7.48 -17.94
C ASP A 84 14.11 -6.35 -16.94
N LYS A 85 13.53 -5.16 -17.15
CA LYS A 85 13.73 -3.96 -16.33
C LYS A 85 12.41 -3.21 -16.19
N PRO A 86 11.48 -3.74 -15.36
CA PRO A 86 10.18 -3.12 -15.15
C PRO A 86 10.25 -1.76 -14.45
N GLY A 87 11.27 -1.51 -13.62
CA GLY A 87 11.52 -0.20 -12.99
C GLY A 87 10.57 0.18 -11.85
N TRP A 88 9.39 -0.44 -11.77
CA TRP A 88 8.39 -0.18 -10.74
C TRP A 88 7.51 -1.40 -10.47
N THR A 89 6.92 -1.46 -9.28
CA THR A 89 5.98 -2.50 -8.85
C THR A 89 4.98 -1.90 -7.87
N ILE A 90 3.90 -2.63 -7.60
CA ILE A 90 2.89 -2.29 -6.59
C ILE A 90 3.12 -3.18 -5.38
N VAL A 91 3.10 -2.59 -4.18
CA VAL A 91 3.23 -3.31 -2.91
C VAL A 91 2.06 -2.94 -2.00
N THR A 92 1.16 -3.90 -1.75
CA THR A 92 -0.12 -3.66 -1.06
C THR A 92 -0.37 -4.62 0.11
N SER A 93 -1.10 -4.13 1.11
CA SER A 93 -1.64 -4.95 2.21
C SER A 93 -2.97 -5.63 1.83
N ALA A 94 -3.47 -5.40 0.62
CA ALA A 94 -4.63 -6.11 0.07
C ALA A 94 -4.28 -7.53 -0.36
N THR A 95 -5.30 -8.39 -0.48
CA THR A 95 -5.12 -9.80 -0.88
C THR A 95 -4.86 -9.92 -2.38
N ASN A 96 -4.33 -11.08 -2.79
CA ASN A 96 -4.18 -11.46 -4.19
C ASN A 96 -5.51 -11.68 -4.92
N PHE A 97 -6.63 -11.74 -4.19
CA PHE A 97 -7.97 -11.73 -4.76
C PHE A 97 -8.45 -10.31 -5.05
N TYR A 98 -8.28 -9.38 -4.09
CA TYR A 98 -8.82 -8.02 -4.20
C TYR A 98 -7.96 -7.11 -5.09
N ALA A 99 -6.63 -7.10 -4.89
CA ALA A 99 -5.77 -6.10 -5.52
C ALA A 99 -5.85 -6.05 -7.05
N PRO A 100 -5.85 -7.18 -7.80
CA PRO A 100 -5.95 -7.13 -9.26
C PRO A 100 -7.29 -6.58 -9.75
N ARG A 101 -8.38 -6.82 -9.01
CA ARG A 101 -9.73 -6.33 -9.36
C ARG A 101 -9.85 -4.82 -9.16
N ALA A 102 -9.34 -4.32 -8.03
CA ALA A 102 -9.27 -2.90 -7.73
C ALA A 102 -8.46 -2.13 -8.79
N LEU A 103 -7.31 -2.67 -9.20
CA LEU A 103 -6.48 -2.06 -10.25
C LEU A 103 -7.18 -2.06 -11.61
N ALA A 104 -7.83 -3.16 -11.99
CA ALA A 104 -8.56 -3.23 -13.25
C ALA A 104 -9.71 -2.20 -13.32
N GLN A 105 -10.45 -2.02 -12.22
CA GLN A 105 -11.52 -1.02 -12.15
C GLN A 105 -11.00 0.41 -12.23
N ALA A 106 -9.84 0.67 -11.61
CA ALA A 106 -9.16 1.96 -11.70
C ALA A 106 -8.51 2.21 -13.08
N GLY A 107 -8.67 1.31 -14.06
CA GLY A 107 -8.03 1.43 -15.38
C GLY A 107 -6.51 1.24 -15.34
N ILE A 108 -6.00 0.56 -14.31
CA ILE A 108 -4.57 0.29 -14.14
C ILE A 108 -4.26 -1.11 -14.63
N GLU A 109 -3.70 -1.19 -15.84
CA GLU A 109 -3.21 -2.45 -16.38
C GLU A 109 -1.91 -2.90 -15.71
N VAL A 110 -1.89 -4.15 -15.30
CA VAL A 110 -0.73 -4.80 -14.68
C VAL A 110 -0.24 -5.87 -15.65
N SER A 111 1.02 -5.76 -16.07
CA SER A 111 1.63 -6.73 -16.97
C SER A 111 2.25 -7.89 -16.17
N GLN A 112 2.44 -9.03 -16.82
CA GLN A 112 3.17 -10.16 -16.23
C GLN A 112 4.61 -9.82 -15.82
N TYR A 113 5.15 -8.72 -16.35
CA TYR A 113 6.51 -8.25 -16.09
C TYR A 113 6.57 -7.26 -14.90
N ASN A 114 5.42 -6.77 -14.44
CA ASN A 114 5.31 -5.87 -13.28
C ASN A 114 4.47 -6.58 -12.20
N PRO A 115 5.03 -7.57 -11.49
CA PRO A 115 4.28 -8.32 -10.49
C PRO A 115 3.81 -7.38 -9.38
N ILE A 116 2.63 -7.67 -8.82
CA ILE A 116 2.11 -7.00 -7.61
C ILE A 116 2.55 -7.84 -6.42
N ILE A 117 3.15 -7.19 -5.41
CA ILE A 117 3.36 -7.81 -4.11
C ILE A 117 2.14 -7.54 -3.25
N THR A 118 1.44 -8.60 -2.90
CA THR A 118 0.20 -8.55 -2.12
C THR A 118 0.48 -8.92 -0.67
N ALA A 119 -0.56 -8.82 0.16
CA ALA A 119 -0.58 -9.43 1.47
C ALA A 119 0.00 -10.84 1.37
N ASN A 120 -0.58 -11.71 0.55
CA ASN A 120 -0.28 -13.15 0.50
C ASN A 120 1.19 -13.51 0.19
N ASP A 121 1.97 -12.59 -0.37
CA ASP A 121 3.35 -12.86 -0.83
C ASP A 121 4.42 -12.68 0.25
N VAL A 122 4.05 -12.19 1.44
CA VAL A 122 5.01 -11.87 2.51
C VAL A 122 4.72 -12.54 3.85
N SER A 123 5.80 -12.76 4.61
CA SER A 123 5.71 -13.35 5.94
C SER A 123 5.12 -12.35 6.95
N LYS A 124 5.60 -11.11 6.94
CA LYS A 124 5.16 -10.03 7.82
C LYS A 124 4.61 -8.85 7.00
N GLY A 125 3.44 -8.34 7.38
CA GLY A 125 2.87 -7.15 6.75
C GLY A 125 3.56 -5.84 7.20
N LYS A 126 3.15 -4.71 6.61
CA LYS A 126 3.51 -3.37 7.09
C LYS A 126 3.13 -3.24 8.57
N PRO A 127 3.98 -2.68 9.45
CA PRO A 127 5.16 -1.84 9.17
C PRO A 127 6.50 -2.60 9.04
N HIS A 128 6.50 -3.93 8.94
CA HIS A 128 7.74 -4.67 8.71
C HIS A 128 8.30 -4.44 7.30
N ALA A 129 9.60 -4.64 7.11
CA ALA A 129 10.30 -4.38 5.84
C ALA A 129 9.94 -5.37 4.71
N ASP A 130 9.45 -6.57 5.05
CA ASP A 130 9.20 -7.67 4.11
C ASP A 130 8.46 -7.27 2.82
N PRO A 131 7.38 -6.46 2.83
CA PRO A 131 6.66 -6.05 1.63
C PRO A 131 7.54 -5.34 0.60
N TYR A 132 8.30 -4.33 1.03
CA TYR A 132 9.15 -3.57 0.11
C TYR A 132 10.45 -4.29 -0.23
N LEU A 133 10.96 -5.17 0.65
CA LEU A 133 12.07 -6.06 0.29
C LEU A 133 11.64 -7.05 -0.81
N ALA A 134 10.41 -7.57 -0.75
CA ALA A 134 9.85 -8.41 -1.80
C ALA A 134 9.67 -7.64 -3.12
N GLY A 135 9.17 -6.39 -3.06
CA GLY A 135 9.05 -5.54 -4.25
C GLY A 135 10.40 -5.17 -4.88
N ALA A 136 11.38 -4.75 -4.07
CA ALA A 136 12.72 -4.47 -4.54
C ALA A 136 13.38 -5.72 -5.18
N LYS A 137 13.17 -6.90 -4.57
CA LYS A 137 13.61 -8.19 -5.12
C LYS A 137 12.94 -8.51 -6.46
N SER A 138 11.64 -8.26 -6.63
CA SER A 138 10.95 -8.52 -7.90
C SER A 138 11.44 -7.61 -9.03
N LEU A 139 11.99 -6.44 -8.69
CA LEU A 139 12.62 -5.53 -9.65
C LEU A 139 14.12 -5.80 -9.86
N ASN A 140 14.72 -6.69 -9.05
CA ASN A 140 16.17 -6.89 -8.98
C ASN A 140 16.95 -5.59 -8.69
N ILE A 141 16.42 -4.77 -7.78
CA ILE A 141 16.99 -3.48 -7.36
C ILE A 141 17.29 -3.52 -5.85
N ASP A 142 18.40 -2.92 -5.41
CA ASP A 142 18.66 -2.70 -3.98
C ASP A 142 17.62 -1.73 -3.43
N PRO A 143 16.90 -2.05 -2.34
CA PRO A 143 15.87 -1.17 -1.77
C PRO A 143 16.35 0.26 -1.47
N LYS A 144 17.66 0.47 -1.22
CA LYS A 144 18.23 1.82 -1.05
C LYS A 144 18.14 2.70 -2.29
N ASN A 145 17.97 2.10 -3.46
CA ASN A 145 17.77 2.76 -4.74
C ASN A 145 16.29 2.81 -5.14
N CYS A 146 15.37 2.49 -4.21
CA CYS A 146 13.93 2.57 -4.43
C CYS A 146 13.35 3.81 -3.73
N LEU A 147 12.30 4.36 -4.36
CA LEU A 147 11.39 5.32 -3.74
C LEU A 147 10.06 4.60 -3.47
N VAL A 148 9.65 4.56 -2.21
CA VAL A 148 8.36 4.04 -1.77
C VAL A 148 7.37 5.21 -1.66
N VAL A 149 6.25 5.11 -2.37
CA VAL A 149 5.15 6.07 -2.31
C VAL A 149 4.03 5.50 -1.45
N GLU A 150 3.60 6.24 -0.42
CA GLU A 150 2.63 5.76 0.58
C GLU A 150 1.75 6.87 1.14
N ASP A 151 0.52 6.53 1.52
CA ASP A 151 -0.43 7.39 2.21
C ASP A 151 -0.65 7.00 3.69
N ALA A 152 -0.05 5.88 4.12
CA ALA A 152 -0.20 5.34 5.47
C ALA A 152 1.10 5.39 6.27
N ILE A 153 0.98 5.69 7.58
CA ILE A 153 2.10 5.63 8.54
C ILE A 153 2.81 4.28 8.46
N ASN A 154 2.06 3.17 8.51
CA ASN A 154 2.63 1.82 8.51
C ASN A 154 3.39 1.52 7.21
N GLY A 155 2.92 2.01 6.06
CA GLY A 155 3.61 1.85 4.80
C GLY A 155 4.91 2.65 4.72
N ILE A 156 4.90 3.91 5.15
CA ILE A 156 6.11 4.74 5.23
C ILE A 156 7.14 4.07 6.15
N LEU A 157 6.73 3.62 7.33
CA LEU A 157 7.62 2.93 8.27
C LEU A 157 8.19 1.63 7.67
N SER A 158 7.38 0.87 6.93
CA SER A 158 7.81 -0.34 6.23
C SER A 158 8.84 -0.04 5.13
N GLY A 159 8.64 1.01 4.33
CA GLY A 159 9.59 1.45 3.30
C GLY A 159 10.94 1.85 3.90
N LYS A 160 10.91 2.62 4.98
CA LYS A 160 12.12 3.03 5.72
C LYS A 160 12.82 1.83 6.36
N ALA A 161 12.07 0.87 6.91
CA ALA A 161 12.62 -0.36 7.46
C ALA A 161 13.31 -1.22 6.39
N ALA A 162 12.86 -1.17 5.14
CA ALA A 162 13.53 -1.81 4.01
C ALA A 162 14.79 -1.07 3.54
N GLY A 163 15.02 0.17 4.02
CA GLY A 163 16.13 1.02 3.63
C GLY A 163 15.86 1.92 2.43
N ALA A 164 14.61 1.98 1.95
CA ALA A 164 14.19 2.83 0.84
C ALA A 164 13.98 4.28 1.27
N LYS A 165 14.05 5.18 0.28
CA LYS A 165 13.50 6.53 0.42
C LYS A 165 11.97 6.48 0.38
N THR A 166 11.32 7.43 1.03
CA THR A 166 9.86 7.45 1.17
C THR A 166 9.25 8.80 0.78
N LEU A 167 8.19 8.75 0.01
CA LEU A 167 7.32 9.87 -0.35
C LEU A 167 5.94 9.62 0.26
N GLY A 168 5.51 10.52 1.14
CA GLY A 168 4.16 10.55 1.68
C GLY A 168 3.20 11.28 0.74
N VAL A 169 2.03 10.71 0.46
CA VAL A 169 0.92 11.41 -0.22
C VAL A 169 -0.24 11.62 0.75
N THR A 170 -0.95 12.74 0.64
CA THR A 170 -2.00 13.12 1.61
C THR A 170 -3.42 12.93 1.08
N THR A 171 -3.63 11.89 0.28
CA THR A 171 -4.93 11.60 -0.37
C THR A 171 -5.93 10.95 0.58
N SER A 172 -5.45 10.05 1.45
CA SER A 172 -6.28 9.31 2.41
C SER A 172 -6.09 9.77 3.85
N SER A 173 -4.98 10.45 4.14
CA SER A 173 -4.58 10.93 5.46
C SER A 173 -4.09 12.36 5.37
N SER A 174 -4.27 13.15 6.44
CA SER A 174 -3.77 14.53 6.46
C SER A 174 -2.25 14.60 6.48
N LYS A 175 -1.68 15.75 6.09
CA LYS A 175 -0.24 16.02 6.13
C LYS A 175 0.35 15.77 7.53
N GLU A 176 -0.37 16.15 8.58
CA GLU A 176 0.05 15.97 9.97
C GLU A 176 0.16 14.49 10.34
N VAL A 177 -0.80 13.67 9.92
CA VAL A 177 -0.81 12.22 10.16
C VAL A 177 0.36 11.55 9.45
N VAL A 178 0.54 11.84 8.16
CA VAL A 178 1.63 11.30 7.34
C VAL A 178 3.00 11.72 7.89
N ALA A 179 3.14 12.97 8.32
CA ALA A 179 4.39 13.52 8.86
C ALA A 179 4.88 12.81 10.13
N VAL A 180 4.02 12.14 10.89
CA VAL A 180 4.41 11.33 12.07
C VAL A 180 5.44 10.26 11.69
N ALA A 181 5.30 9.65 10.52
CA ALA A 181 6.22 8.62 10.02
C ALA A 181 7.56 9.19 9.50
N LYS A 182 7.63 10.52 9.36
CA LYS A 182 8.78 11.28 8.85
C LYS A 182 9.25 10.77 7.47
N PRO A 183 8.39 10.75 6.43
CA PRO A 183 8.86 10.44 5.09
C PRO A 183 9.94 11.44 4.64
N ASP A 184 10.71 11.10 3.62
CA ASP A 184 11.73 12.00 3.06
C ASP A 184 11.10 13.22 2.36
N TRP A 185 9.91 13.03 1.77
CA TRP A 185 9.11 14.06 1.11
C TRP A 185 7.62 13.87 1.42
N ILE A 186 6.83 14.95 1.33
CA ILE A 186 5.37 14.91 1.41
C ILE A 186 4.78 15.78 0.29
N VAL A 187 3.81 15.24 -0.43
CA VAL A 187 3.05 15.96 -1.47
C VAL A 187 1.56 15.70 -1.31
N GLN A 188 0.74 16.59 -1.87
CA GLN A 188 -0.71 16.39 -1.88
C GLN A 188 -1.13 15.07 -2.55
N ASP A 189 -0.68 14.85 -3.78
CA ASP A 189 -0.97 13.66 -4.59
C ASP A 189 0.11 13.43 -5.66
N LEU A 190 -0.12 12.47 -6.56
CA LEU A 190 0.84 12.09 -7.59
C LEU A 190 0.94 13.08 -8.75
N SER A 191 0.10 14.11 -8.82
CA SER A 191 0.26 15.19 -9.82
C SER A 191 1.51 16.05 -9.55
N CYS A 192 2.02 16.03 -8.31
CA CYS A 192 3.27 16.68 -7.91
C CYS A 192 4.52 15.86 -8.25
N VAL A 193 4.38 14.68 -8.86
CA VAL A 193 5.48 13.76 -9.16
C VAL A 193 5.58 13.54 -10.66
N SER A 194 6.78 13.71 -11.21
CA SER A 194 7.09 13.33 -12.59
C SER A 194 8.36 12.51 -12.65
N VAL A 195 8.44 11.66 -13.68
CA VAL A 195 9.58 10.77 -13.87
C VAL A 195 10.03 10.77 -15.33
N CYS A 196 11.32 10.61 -15.54
CA CYS A 196 11.88 10.36 -16.87
C CYS A 196 12.98 9.31 -16.78
N TRP A 197 13.21 8.63 -17.90
CA TRP A 197 14.24 7.60 -18.01
C TRP A 197 15.51 8.18 -18.63
N ILE A 198 16.63 8.06 -17.92
CA ILE A 198 17.96 8.50 -18.37
C ILE A 198 18.94 7.36 -18.13
N ASP A 199 19.57 6.86 -19.19
CA ASP A 199 20.57 5.78 -19.15
C ASP A 199 20.12 4.54 -18.35
N GLY A 200 18.83 4.18 -18.47
CA GLY A 200 18.24 3.04 -17.78
C GLY A 200 18.00 3.26 -16.29
N LYS A 201 18.07 4.50 -15.81
CA LYS A 201 17.68 4.93 -14.47
C LYS A 201 16.44 5.81 -14.53
N LEU A 202 15.69 5.81 -13.45
CA LEU A 202 14.56 6.71 -13.27
C LEU A 202 15.03 7.97 -12.54
N GLU A 203 14.92 9.12 -13.19
CA GLU A 203 15.02 10.41 -12.52
C GLU A 203 13.61 10.82 -12.06
N VAL A 204 13.49 11.18 -10.79
CA VAL A 204 12.20 11.53 -10.16
C VAL A 204 12.26 12.99 -9.74
N THR A 205 11.32 13.78 -10.24
CA THR A 205 11.10 15.16 -9.80
C THR A 205 9.89 15.21 -8.89
N ILE A 206 10.06 15.80 -7.72
CA ILE A 206 9.02 15.98 -6.70
C ILE A 206 8.83 17.48 -6.51
N LEU A 207 7.64 17.98 -6.75
CA LEU A 207 7.25 19.36 -6.50
C LEU A 207 6.61 19.42 -5.11
N GLU A 208 7.39 19.83 -4.11
CA GLU A 208 6.85 20.03 -2.76
C GLU A 208 5.89 21.22 -2.73
N ASP A 209 4.78 21.06 -2.00
CA ASP A 209 3.89 22.17 -1.70
C ASP A 209 4.62 23.17 -0.77
N GLU A 210 4.60 24.46 -1.12
CA GLU A 210 5.19 25.56 -0.32
C GLU A 210 4.70 25.60 1.14
#